data_AF-A0A6P5T6V6-F1
#
_entry.id   AF-A0A6P5T6V6-F1
#
_cell.length_a   1.000
_cell.length_b   1.000
_cell.length_c   1.000
_cell.angle_alpha   90.00
_cell.angle_beta   90.00
_cell.angle_gamma   90.00
#
_symmetry.space_group_name_H-M   'P 1'
#
loop_
_entity.id
_entity.type
_entity.pdbx_description
1 polymer ?
#
loop_
_entity_poly.entity_id
_entity_poly.type
_entity_poly.pdbx_seq_one_letter_code
_entity_poly.pdbx_strand_id
1 'polypeptide(L)'
;MHWANVYLKLIQRRSIYYPYDTVPNKVEHLFFAQQYHDRKQKEARMSMSREERARTPYIDYLKPIIADGDTGFGGTTATVKLCKLFVERGAAGVHIEDQSSVTKKCGHMAGKVLVSVGEHINRLVAARLQFDVMGTETVLVARTDAVGATLIQTNVDTRDHQFIFGVTNPNLRGKSLATLLAEAMAAGKTGAELQALEDNWISMAQLKTFSECVTDAIKAMNVGEHEKRGRLNEWINHSSPDKCLSNEKGREIAERLGLKNLFWDWDLPRTREGFYRFKGSVMAAVVRGWAFTDHADIIWMETASPDMVECTQFAEGVKSLQPEVMLAYNLSPSFNWDASGMTDDQMKDFIPRIAKLGYCWQFITLAGFHADALVVDTFAKDYARRGMLAYVERIQREERNNGVDTLAHQKWSGANFYDRYLKTVQGGISSTAAMGKGVTEEQFKESWTRTGTTDLSEGNIVIAKSRM
;
A
#
# COMPACT_ATOMS: atom_id res chain seq x y z
N MET A 1 11.80 13.20 -13.12
CA MET A 1 11.35 11.91 -13.70
C MET A 1 9.89 11.73 -13.34
N HIS A 2 8.98 11.64 -14.31
CA HIS A 2 7.57 11.28 -14.06
C HIS A 2 7.49 9.75 -13.94
N TRP A 3 7.54 9.25 -12.71
CA TRP A 3 7.33 7.83 -12.41
C TRP A 3 5.83 7.52 -12.41
N ALA A 4 5.26 7.27 -13.60
CA ALA A 4 3.92 6.70 -13.70
C ALA A 4 4.01 5.19 -13.43
N ASN A 5 4.02 4.81 -12.14
CA ASN A 5 4.11 3.41 -11.72
C ASN A 5 2.72 2.79 -11.62
N VAL A 6 2.57 1.58 -12.14
CA VAL A 6 1.37 0.77 -11.91
C VAL A 6 1.52 0.10 -10.55
N TYR A 7 0.63 0.45 -9.61
CA TYR A 7 0.54 -0.17 -8.30
C TYR A 7 -0.50 -1.29 -8.32
N LEU A 8 -0.12 -2.48 -7.87
CA LEU A 8 -0.99 -3.66 -7.84
C LEU A 8 -1.23 -4.09 -6.39
N LYS A 9 -2.49 -4.01 -5.95
CA LYS A 9 -2.95 -4.53 -4.66
C LYS A 9 -4.27 -5.29 -4.84
N LEU A 10 -4.37 -6.46 -4.23
CA LEU A 10 -5.60 -7.25 -4.22
C LEU A 10 -6.61 -6.70 -3.21
N ILE A 11 -7.91 -6.85 -3.53
CA ILE A 11 -9.03 -6.40 -2.70
C ILE A 11 -9.19 -7.25 -1.43
N GLN A 12 -8.64 -8.48 -1.41
CA GLN A 12 -8.70 -9.32 -0.22
C GLN A 12 -7.72 -8.77 0.84
N ARG A 13 -8.26 -7.96 1.75
CA ARG A 13 -7.53 -7.16 2.74
C ARG A 13 -6.83 -7.96 3.85
N ARG A 14 -6.74 -9.29 3.70
CA ARG A 14 -6.08 -10.25 4.59
C ARG A 14 -5.29 -11.23 3.72
N SER A 15 -3.96 -11.23 3.82
CA SER A 15 -3.06 -12.09 3.05
C SER A 15 -3.24 -13.59 3.38
N ILE A 16 -3.89 -13.90 4.49
CA ILE A 16 -4.14 -15.26 4.99
C ILE A 16 -5.12 -16.03 4.08
N TYR A 17 -5.80 -15.37 3.14
CA TYR A 17 -6.90 -15.98 2.38
C TYR A 17 -6.62 -16.26 0.90
N TYR A 18 -5.46 -15.87 0.38
CA TYR A 18 -5.07 -16.22 -0.98
C TYR A 18 -3.66 -16.82 -1.04
N PRO A 19 -3.40 -17.75 -1.99
CA PRO A 19 -2.06 -18.27 -2.23
C PRO A 19 -1.05 -17.15 -2.56
N TYR A 20 0.19 -17.29 -2.07
CA TYR A 20 1.22 -16.25 -2.17
C TYR A 20 1.64 -15.91 -3.61
N ASP A 21 1.33 -16.76 -4.59
CA ASP A 21 1.59 -16.53 -6.01
C ASP A 21 0.52 -15.64 -6.68
N THR A 22 -0.55 -15.28 -5.99
CA THR A 22 -1.64 -14.46 -6.56
C THR A 22 -1.16 -13.10 -7.08
N VAL A 23 -0.36 -12.36 -6.30
CA VAL A 23 0.17 -11.05 -6.73
C VAL A 23 1.27 -11.22 -7.78
N PRO A 24 2.25 -12.13 -7.63
CA PRO A 24 3.19 -12.44 -8.71
C PRO A 24 2.52 -12.78 -10.06
N ASN A 25 1.47 -13.60 -10.05
CA ASN A 25 0.72 -13.94 -11.28
C ASN A 25 0.02 -12.71 -11.88
N LYS A 26 -0.42 -11.75 -11.05
CA LYS A 26 -0.96 -10.47 -11.54
C LYS A 26 0.13 -9.57 -12.14
N VAL A 27 1.35 -9.59 -11.59
CA VAL A 27 2.50 -8.88 -12.19
C VAL A 27 2.77 -9.42 -13.58
N GLU A 28 2.88 -10.75 -13.74
CA GLU A 28 3.09 -11.37 -15.06
C GLU A 28 1.99 -11.01 -16.06
N HIS A 29 0.73 -11.06 -15.62
CA HIS A 29 -0.40 -10.68 -16.48
C HIS A 29 -0.20 -9.27 -17.06
N LEU A 30 0.10 -8.28 -16.22
CA LEU A 30 0.31 -6.92 -16.71
C LEU A 30 1.61 -6.79 -17.52
N PHE A 31 2.69 -7.40 -17.06
CA PHE A 31 4.00 -7.32 -17.71
C PHE A 31 3.97 -7.91 -19.12
N PHE A 32 3.33 -9.06 -19.32
CA PHE A 32 3.19 -9.68 -20.63
C PHE A 32 2.33 -8.83 -21.57
N ALA A 33 1.28 -8.20 -21.06
CA ALA A 33 0.50 -7.23 -21.82
C ALA A 33 1.35 -6.01 -22.23
N GLN A 34 2.13 -5.43 -21.30
CA GLN A 34 3.05 -4.33 -21.61
C GLN A 34 4.04 -4.70 -22.72
N GLN A 35 4.71 -5.85 -22.60
CA GLN A 35 5.64 -6.33 -23.62
C GLN A 35 4.96 -6.60 -24.96
N TYR A 36 3.74 -7.13 -24.96
CA TYR A 36 2.97 -7.36 -26.19
C TYR A 36 2.64 -6.04 -26.89
N HIS A 37 2.13 -5.06 -26.16
CA HIS A 37 1.77 -3.76 -26.72
C HIS A 37 3.00 -2.97 -27.19
N ASP A 38 4.14 -3.08 -26.51
CA ASP A 38 5.42 -2.52 -26.97
C ASP A 38 5.86 -3.13 -28.31
N ARG A 39 5.86 -4.46 -28.45
CA ARG A 39 6.19 -5.14 -29.73
C ARG A 39 5.25 -4.71 -30.85
N LYS A 40 3.95 -4.68 -30.60
CA LYS A 40 2.92 -4.24 -31.55
C LYS A 40 3.18 -2.80 -32.01
N GLN A 41 3.44 -1.88 -31.08
CA GLN A 41 3.73 -0.49 -31.40
C GLN A 41 5.03 -0.36 -32.20
N LYS A 42 6.09 -1.04 -31.77
CA LYS A 42 7.39 -1.02 -32.45
C LYS A 42 7.26 -1.47 -33.90
N GLU A 43 6.60 -2.59 -34.12
CA GLU A 43 6.34 -3.13 -35.46
C GLU A 43 5.57 -2.15 -36.34
N ALA A 44 4.45 -1.60 -35.84
CA ALA A 44 3.65 -0.64 -36.58
C ALA A 44 4.47 0.60 -36.97
N ARG A 45 5.33 1.09 -36.06
CA ARG A 45 6.20 2.25 -36.30
C ARG A 45 7.35 1.97 -37.24
N MET A 46 7.85 0.74 -37.32
CA MET A 46 8.92 0.37 -38.27
C MET A 46 8.44 0.42 -39.73
N SER A 47 7.13 0.32 -39.97
CA SER A 47 6.54 0.46 -41.30
C SER A 47 6.09 1.88 -41.65
N MET A 48 6.24 2.83 -40.72
CA MET A 48 5.95 4.24 -40.96
C MET A 48 7.16 4.95 -41.57
N SER A 49 6.91 6.02 -42.34
CA SER A 49 7.94 6.98 -42.72
C SER A 49 8.51 7.71 -41.50
N ARG A 50 9.61 8.44 -41.68
CA ARG A 50 10.19 9.24 -40.59
C ARG A 50 9.24 10.36 -40.14
N GLU A 51 8.55 10.98 -41.09
CA GLU A 51 7.58 12.07 -40.89
C GLU A 51 6.30 11.57 -40.21
N GLU A 52 5.86 10.36 -40.53
CA GLU A 52 4.74 9.70 -39.85
C GLU A 52 5.09 9.32 -38.41
N ARG A 53 6.29 8.75 -38.18
CA ARG A 53 6.77 8.47 -36.82
C ARG A 53 6.87 9.72 -35.97
N ALA A 54 7.28 10.85 -36.53
CA ALA A 54 7.39 12.12 -35.82
C ALA A 54 6.03 12.68 -35.39
N ARG A 55 4.97 12.46 -36.19
CA ARG A 55 3.61 12.90 -35.88
C ARG A 55 2.81 11.92 -35.03
N THR A 56 3.23 10.66 -34.98
CA THR A 56 2.55 9.62 -34.21
C THR A 56 3.13 9.56 -32.80
N PRO A 57 2.34 9.80 -31.73
CA PRO A 57 2.81 9.68 -30.36
C PRO A 57 3.45 8.32 -30.07
N TYR A 58 4.49 8.32 -29.24
CA TYR A 58 5.10 7.09 -28.74
C TYR A 58 4.58 6.82 -27.32
N ILE A 59 3.86 5.72 -27.14
CA ILE A 59 3.45 5.27 -25.81
C ILE A 59 4.56 4.38 -25.26
N ASP A 60 5.07 4.74 -24.10
CA ASP A 60 5.97 3.86 -23.35
C ASP A 60 5.13 2.88 -22.52
N TYR A 61 4.94 1.67 -23.05
CA TYR A 61 4.18 0.62 -22.38
C TYR A 61 4.97 -0.06 -21.26
N LEU A 62 6.30 -0.03 -21.29
CA LEU A 62 7.18 -0.75 -20.37
C LEU A 62 7.35 0.03 -19.05
N LYS A 63 6.21 0.35 -18.41
CA LYS A 63 6.17 1.05 -17.13
C LYS A 63 6.57 0.10 -16.00
N PRO A 64 7.59 0.42 -15.17
CA PRO A 64 7.97 -0.38 -14.02
C PRO A 64 6.79 -0.66 -13.09
N ILE A 65 6.66 -1.92 -12.66
CA ILE A 65 5.60 -2.38 -11.76
C ILE A 65 6.18 -2.54 -10.36
N ILE A 66 5.55 -1.91 -9.37
CA ILE A 66 5.83 -2.17 -7.95
C ILE A 66 4.65 -2.94 -7.36
N ALA A 67 4.96 -4.10 -6.75
CA ALA A 67 3.96 -5.06 -6.32
C ALA A 67 3.88 -5.22 -4.79
N ASP A 68 2.68 -5.55 -4.30
CA ASP A 68 2.41 -5.84 -2.89
C ASP A 68 2.89 -7.25 -2.50
N GLY A 69 3.94 -7.32 -1.69
CA GLY A 69 4.45 -8.56 -1.09
C GLY A 69 3.81 -8.90 0.26
N ASP A 70 2.76 -8.17 0.67
CA ASP A 70 2.12 -8.25 1.97
C ASP A 70 3.16 -8.23 3.10
N THR A 71 3.16 -9.25 3.94
CA THR A 71 4.10 -9.41 5.06
C THR A 71 5.24 -10.37 4.73
N GLY A 72 5.36 -10.82 3.48
CA GLY A 72 6.30 -11.87 3.05
C GLY A 72 5.74 -13.30 3.15
N PHE A 73 4.44 -13.47 3.41
CA PHE A 73 3.69 -14.75 3.42
C PHE A 73 4.24 -15.84 4.35
N GLY A 74 4.74 -15.46 5.53
CA GLY A 74 5.20 -16.40 6.56
C GLY A 74 6.59 -16.05 7.07
N GLY A 75 7.41 -17.09 7.32
CA GLY A 75 8.80 -16.92 7.74
C GLY A 75 9.73 -16.50 6.60
N THR A 76 11.01 -16.29 6.92
CA THR A 76 12.03 -15.80 5.98
C THR A 76 12.15 -16.62 4.70
N THR A 77 12.07 -17.95 4.77
CA THR A 77 12.12 -18.82 3.56
C THR A 77 10.91 -18.64 2.64
N ALA A 78 9.75 -18.29 3.19
CA ALA A 78 8.57 -17.96 2.38
C ALA A 78 8.78 -16.62 1.66
N THR A 79 9.36 -15.63 2.35
CA THR A 79 9.73 -14.34 1.76
C THR A 79 10.71 -14.51 0.60
N VAL A 80 11.75 -15.35 0.75
CA VAL A 80 12.68 -15.70 -0.33
C VAL A 80 11.93 -16.26 -1.54
N LYS A 81 11.05 -17.26 -1.36
CA LYS A 81 10.28 -17.86 -2.46
C LYS A 81 9.34 -16.86 -3.14
N LEU A 82 8.69 -15.99 -2.35
CA LEU A 82 7.82 -14.94 -2.86
C LEU A 82 8.60 -13.93 -3.73
N CYS A 83 9.73 -13.44 -3.23
CA CYS A 83 10.60 -12.53 -3.95
C CYS A 83 11.14 -13.14 -5.25
N LYS A 84 11.48 -14.43 -5.25
CA LYS A 84 11.85 -15.16 -6.47
C LYS A 84 10.74 -15.10 -7.51
N LEU A 85 9.50 -15.39 -7.12
CA LEU A 85 8.36 -15.31 -8.03
C LEU A 85 8.16 -13.89 -8.57
N PHE A 86 8.26 -12.86 -7.73
CA PHE A 86 8.13 -11.49 -8.22
C PHE A 86 9.15 -11.14 -9.31
N VAL A 87 10.41 -11.52 -9.10
CA VAL A 87 11.46 -11.29 -10.10
C VAL A 87 11.17 -12.06 -11.40
N GLU A 88 10.84 -13.36 -11.29
CA GLU A 88 10.53 -14.19 -12.46
C GLU A 88 9.33 -13.67 -13.27
N ARG A 89 8.37 -13.01 -12.61
CA ARG A 89 7.15 -12.48 -13.22
C ARG A 89 7.27 -11.03 -13.71
N GLY A 90 8.44 -10.40 -13.54
CA GLY A 90 8.73 -9.07 -14.10
C GLY A 90 8.47 -7.89 -13.17
N ALA A 91 8.46 -8.09 -11.85
CA ALA A 91 8.33 -6.99 -10.90
C ALA A 91 9.62 -6.14 -10.90
N ALA A 92 9.46 -4.82 -11.05
CA ALA A 92 10.57 -3.87 -10.91
C ALA A 92 10.83 -3.52 -9.44
N GLY A 93 9.79 -3.59 -8.60
CA GLY A 93 9.91 -3.46 -7.16
C GLY A 93 8.86 -4.24 -6.38
N VAL A 94 9.14 -4.47 -5.11
CA VAL A 94 8.25 -5.17 -4.17
C VAL A 94 8.22 -4.40 -2.86
N HIS A 95 7.03 -4.23 -2.28
CA HIS A 95 6.90 -3.71 -0.92
C HIS A 95 6.52 -4.79 0.07
N ILE A 96 7.10 -4.77 1.27
CA ILE A 96 6.80 -5.71 2.37
C ILE A 96 6.49 -4.91 3.63
N GLU A 97 5.49 -5.32 4.40
CA GLU A 97 5.02 -4.62 5.61
C GLU A 97 5.33 -5.36 6.92
N ASP A 98 5.46 -4.59 8.00
CA ASP A 98 5.85 -5.05 9.34
C ASP A 98 4.69 -5.58 10.21
N GLN A 99 3.56 -5.91 9.59
CA GLN A 99 2.49 -6.66 10.26
C GLN A 99 2.83 -8.15 10.38
N SER A 100 2.18 -8.83 11.32
CA SER A 100 2.22 -10.29 11.42
C SER A 100 1.48 -10.95 10.25
N SER A 101 2.11 -11.96 9.63
CA SER A 101 1.49 -12.75 8.56
C SER A 101 0.24 -13.52 9.02
N VAL A 102 0.11 -13.82 10.32
CA VAL A 102 -1.02 -14.59 10.87
C VAL A 102 -2.24 -13.70 11.11
N THR A 103 -2.05 -12.38 11.23
CA THR A 103 -3.12 -11.44 11.57
C THR A 103 -3.14 -10.22 10.66
N LYS A 104 -2.56 -10.34 9.46
CA LYS A 104 -2.45 -9.23 8.52
C LYS A 104 -3.81 -8.63 8.23
N LYS A 105 -3.91 -7.29 8.32
CA LYS A 105 -5.10 -6.53 7.96
C LYS A 105 -4.74 -5.40 7.00
N CYS A 106 -5.76 -4.80 6.37
CA CYS A 106 -5.56 -3.55 5.67
C CYS A 106 -5.10 -2.46 6.65
N GLY A 107 -4.22 -1.57 6.19
CA GLY A 107 -3.67 -0.48 7.01
C GLY A 107 -4.69 0.46 7.66
N HIS A 108 -5.93 0.47 7.16
CA HIS A 108 -7.03 1.30 7.65
C HIS A 108 -8.01 0.52 8.54
N MET A 109 -7.71 -0.74 8.89
CA MET A 109 -8.53 -1.56 9.80
C MET A 109 -7.94 -1.53 11.21
N ALA A 110 -8.81 -1.60 12.23
CA ALA A 110 -8.40 -1.68 13.63
C ALA A 110 -7.76 -3.03 13.99
N GLY A 111 -6.98 -3.03 15.08
CA GLY A 111 -6.35 -4.22 15.63
C GLY A 111 -5.26 -4.77 14.71
N LYS A 112 -4.39 -3.89 14.20
CA LYS A 112 -3.16 -4.26 13.50
C LYS A 112 -2.14 -4.77 14.51
N VAL A 113 -1.50 -5.88 14.18
CA VAL A 113 -0.48 -6.53 15.01
C VAL A 113 0.84 -6.45 14.28
N LEU A 114 1.80 -5.75 14.86
CA LEU A 114 3.16 -5.66 14.34
C LEU A 114 3.98 -6.88 14.71
N VAL A 115 5.01 -7.16 13.92
CA VAL A 115 6.14 -8.00 14.33
C VAL A 115 7.23 -7.14 14.98
N SER A 116 8.21 -7.78 15.62
CA SER A 116 9.37 -7.06 16.15
C SER A 116 10.16 -6.40 15.02
N VAL A 117 10.87 -5.31 15.34
CA VAL A 117 11.73 -4.63 14.35
C VAL A 117 12.71 -5.62 13.71
N GLY A 118 13.37 -6.46 14.51
CA GLY A 118 14.29 -7.49 14.02
C GLY A 118 13.65 -8.52 13.08
N GLU A 119 12.39 -8.92 13.30
CA GLU A 119 11.72 -9.85 12.39
C GLU A 119 11.46 -9.20 11.03
N HIS A 120 11.04 -7.94 10.99
CA HIS A 120 10.84 -7.25 9.71
C HIS A 120 12.16 -7.02 8.97
N ILE A 121 13.24 -6.66 9.68
CA ILE A 121 14.59 -6.60 9.09
C ILE A 121 14.97 -7.93 8.44
N ASN A 122 14.73 -9.06 9.11
CA ASN A 122 15.02 -10.38 8.54
C ASN A 122 14.25 -10.64 7.24
N ARG A 123 13.02 -10.14 7.10
CA ARG A 123 12.24 -10.21 5.85
C ARG A 123 12.87 -9.36 4.75
N LEU A 124 13.29 -8.15 5.07
CA LEU A 124 13.96 -7.24 4.12
C LEU A 124 15.29 -7.82 3.64
N VAL A 125 16.12 -8.34 4.55
CA VAL A 125 17.37 -9.02 4.23
C VAL A 125 17.13 -10.27 3.39
N ALA A 126 16.10 -11.06 3.71
CA ALA A 126 15.73 -12.24 2.91
C ALA A 126 15.29 -11.86 1.49
N ALA A 127 14.54 -10.77 1.33
CA ALA A 127 14.14 -10.24 0.03
C ALA A 127 15.37 -9.78 -0.79
N ARG A 128 16.24 -8.96 -0.18
CA ARG A 128 17.47 -8.49 -0.83
C ARG A 128 18.39 -9.65 -1.23
N LEU A 129 18.63 -10.61 -0.34
CA LEU A 129 19.42 -11.80 -0.65
C LEU A 129 18.88 -12.55 -1.87
N GLN A 130 17.55 -12.69 -1.97
CA GLN A 130 16.96 -13.36 -3.13
C GLN A 130 17.17 -12.57 -4.43
N PHE A 131 17.09 -11.23 -4.38
CA PHE A 131 17.37 -10.38 -5.54
C PHE A 131 18.85 -10.49 -5.95
N ASP A 132 19.77 -10.48 -4.99
CA ASP A 132 21.21 -10.65 -5.24
C ASP A 132 21.52 -12.01 -5.87
N VAL A 133 20.92 -13.10 -5.36
CA VAL A 133 21.07 -14.45 -5.92
C VAL A 133 20.57 -14.53 -7.36
N MET A 134 19.54 -13.76 -7.72
CA MET A 134 19.02 -13.69 -9.08
C MET A 134 19.74 -12.65 -9.95
N GLY A 135 20.66 -11.88 -9.38
CA GLY A 135 21.40 -10.82 -10.07
C GLY A 135 20.52 -9.66 -10.51
N THR A 136 19.51 -9.28 -9.72
CA THR A 136 18.59 -8.18 -10.06
C THR A 136 18.68 -7.00 -9.09
N GLU A 137 18.50 -5.79 -9.63
CA GLU A 137 18.43 -4.54 -8.86
C GLU A 137 16.98 -4.21 -8.47
N THR A 138 16.19 -5.23 -8.11
CA THR A 138 14.78 -5.05 -7.77
C THR A 138 14.63 -4.11 -6.58
N VAL A 139 13.77 -3.10 -6.72
CA VAL A 139 13.52 -2.08 -5.70
C VAL A 139 12.75 -2.71 -4.54
N LEU A 140 13.26 -2.54 -3.31
CA LEU A 140 12.63 -3.02 -2.09
C LEU A 140 12.07 -1.85 -1.30
N VAL A 141 10.77 -1.91 -0.99
CA VAL A 141 10.08 -0.90 -0.20
C VAL A 141 9.70 -1.49 1.16
N ALA A 142 10.18 -0.90 2.25
CA ALA A 142 9.78 -1.28 3.61
C ALA A 142 8.58 -0.44 4.04
N ARG A 143 7.45 -1.11 4.29
CA ARG A 143 6.24 -0.48 4.84
C ARG A 143 6.16 -0.69 6.34
N THR A 144 5.85 0.37 7.08
CA THR A 144 5.46 0.26 8.48
C THR A 144 4.01 0.65 8.71
N ASP A 145 3.30 -0.16 9.48
CA ASP A 145 1.91 0.09 9.91
C ASP A 145 1.81 0.67 11.33
N ALA A 146 2.95 1.08 11.90
CA ALA A 146 3.09 1.43 13.31
C ALA A 146 2.25 2.63 13.77
N VAL A 147 1.82 3.53 12.88
CA VAL A 147 0.97 4.67 13.25
C VAL A 147 -0.37 4.20 13.82
N GLY A 148 -1.05 3.30 13.10
CA GLY A 148 -2.37 2.81 13.48
C GLY A 148 -2.35 1.45 14.21
N ALA A 149 -1.17 0.96 14.59
CA ALA A 149 -1.04 -0.32 15.28
C ALA A 149 -1.38 -0.21 16.76
N THR A 150 -2.07 -1.22 17.27
CA THR A 150 -2.46 -1.30 18.69
C THR A 150 -1.87 -2.51 19.39
N LEU A 151 -1.22 -3.41 18.64
CA LEU A 151 -0.68 -4.67 19.13
C LEU A 151 0.69 -4.96 18.51
N ILE A 152 1.52 -5.72 19.22
CA ILE A 152 2.79 -6.28 18.73
C ILE A 152 2.92 -7.73 19.20
N GLN A 153 3.48 -8.61 18.36
CA GLN A 153 3.55 -10.04 18.67
C GLN A 153 4.41 -10.37 19.88
N THR A 154 5.52 -9.65 20.05
CA THR A 154 6.53 -9.94 21.07
C THR A 154 7.22 -8.65 21.50
N ASN A 155 7.71 -8.64 22.72
CA ASN A 155 8.53 -7.57 23.31
C ASN A 155 10.04 -7.91 23.24
N VAL A 156 10.48 -8.83 22.39
CA VAL A 156 11.88 -9.29 22.36
C VAL A 156 12.87 -8.23 21.89
N ASP A 157 12.41 -7.22 21.14
CA ASP A 157 13.28 -6.21 20.52
C ASP A 157 13.24 -4.90 21.32
N THR A 158 14.41 -4.47 21.78
CA THR A 158 14.54 -3.29 22.65
C THR A 158 14.06 -2.00 21.99
N ARG A 159 14.08 -1.94 20.66
CA ARG A 159 13.59 -0.79 19.88
C ARG A 159 12.07 -0.59 20.03
N ASP A 160 11.35 -1.68 20.28
CA ASP A 160 9.89 -1.67 20.47
C ASP A 160 9.47 -1.33 21.91
N HIS A 161 10.34 -1.55 22.91
CA HIS A 161 9.99 -1.44 24.33
C HIS A 161 9.37 -0.08 24.71
N GLN A 162 9.89 1.00 24.15
CA GLN A 162 9.42 2.37 24.42
C GLN A 162 7.96 2.62 23.99
N PHE A 163 7.40 1.75 23.15
CA PHE A 163 6.03 1.84 22.64
C PHE A 163 5.11 0.77 23.22
N ILE A 164 5.60 -0.15 24.05
CA ILE A 164 4.76 -1.19 24.64
C ILE A 164 4.06 -0.63 25.88
N PHE A 165 2.75 -0.88 25.98
CA PHE A 165 1.97 -0.54 27.16
C PHE A 165 2.12 -1.60 28.25
N GLY A 166 2.22 -1.14 29.50
CA GLY A 166 2.10 -1.97 30.68
C GLY A 166 1.05 -1.44 31.64
N VAL A 167 0.59 -2.33 32.51
CA VAL A 167 -0.35 -2.04 33.60
C VAL A 167 0.38 -1.25 34.67
N THR A 168 -0.19 -0.12 35.10
CA THR A 168 0.34 0.67 36.22
C THR A 168 -0.48 0.56 37.48
N ASN A 169 -1.64 -0.10 37.45
CA ASN A 169 -2.47 -0.33 38.63
C ASN A 169 -2.00 -1.55 39.44
N PRO A 170 -1.37 -1.37 40.61
CA PRO A 170 -0.82 -2.47 41.42
C PRO A 170 -1.88 -3.44 41.95
N ASN A 171 -3.17 -3.07 41.99
CA ASN A 171 -4.27 -3.96 42.41
C ASN A 171 -4.53 -5.11 41.42
N LEU A 172 -3.97 -5.00 40.20
CA LEU A 172 -4.01 -6.04 39.17
C LEU A 172 -2.76 -6.92 39.16
N ARG A 173 -1.83 -6.74 40.10
CA ARG A 173 -0.65 -7.62 40.21
C ARG A 173 -1.09 -9.08 40.29
N GLY A 174 -0.56 -9.91 39.38
CA GLY A 174 -0.90 -11.33 39.28
C GLY A 174 -2.27 -11.63 38.64
N LYS A 175 -3.04 -10.62 38.20
CA LYS A 175 -4.37 -10.78 37.58
C LYS A 175 -4.30 -10.47 36.09
N SER A 176 -3.76 -11.41 35.30
CA SER A 176 -3.63 -11.21 33.86
C SER A 176 -4.99 -11.22 33.15
N LEU A 177 -5.12 -10.39 32.11
CA LEU A 177 -6.32 -10.34 31.27
C LEU A 177 -6.60 -11.69 30.62
N ALA A 178 -5.57 -12.36 30.10
CA ALA A 178 -5.70 -13.64 29.43
C ALA A 178 -6.24 -14.73 30.38
N THR A 179 -5.73 -14.79 31.62
CA THR A 179 -6.24 -15.73 32.65
C THR A 179 -7.70 -15.43 32.99
N LEU A 180 -8.05 -14.15 33.22
CA LEU A 180 -9.42 -13.74 33.51
C LEU A 180 -10.39 -14.16 32.41
N LEU A 181 -10.03 -13.94 31.14
CA LEU A 181 -10.87 -14.33 30.01
C LEU A 181 -10.97 -15.84 29.86
N ALA A 182 -9.88 -16.58 30.09
CA ALA A 182 -9.89 -18.05 30.05
C ALA A 182 -10.80 -18.65 31.13
N GLU A 183 -10.74 -18.14 32.36
CA GLU A 183 -11.62 -18.56 33.46
C GLU A 183 -13.09 -18.21 33.19
N ALA A 184 -13.34 -17.01 32.65
CA ALA A 184 -14.69 -16.59 32.25
C ALA A 184 -15.28 -17.49 31.16
N MET A 185 -14.47 -17.87 30.16
CA MET A 185 -14.86 -18.83 29.12
C MET A 185 -15.13 -20.21 29.70
N ALA A 186 -14.29 -20.69 30.62
CA ALA A 186 -14.49 -21.97 31.31
C ALA A 186 -15.78 -21.97 32.15
N ALA A 187 -16.18 -20.80 32.66
CA ALA A 187 -17.45 -20.59 33.34
C ALA A 187 -18.66 -20.39 32.40
N GLY A 188 -18.47 -20.52 31.08
CA GLY A 188 -19.53 -20.47 30.08
C GLY A 188 -19.88 -19.08 29.52
N LYS A 189 -19.14 -18.03 29.89
CA LYS A 189 -19.36 -16.68 29.34
C LYS A 189 -18.92 -16.60 27.89
N THR A 190 -19.68 -15.86 27.06
CA THR A 190 -19.39 -15.74 25.62
C THR A 190 -19.68 -14.34 25.06
N GLY A 191 -19.16 -14.05 23.87
CA GLY A 191 -19.52 -12.86 23.10
C GLY A 191 -19.40 -11.54 23.88
N ALA A 192 -20.52 -10.83 24.01
CA ALA A 192 -20.59 -9.52 24.65
C ALA A 192 -20.19 -9.54 26.14
N GLU A 193 -20.40 -10.65 26.84
CA GLU A 193 -20.02 -10.78 28.26
C GLU A 193 -18.50 -10.78 28.43
N LEU A 194 -17.79 -11.47 27.53
CA LEU A 194 -16.32 -11.49 27.52
C LEU A 194 -15.76 -10.12 27.12
N GLN A 195 -16.38 -9.45 26.13
CA GLN A 195 -15.97 -8.10 25.73
C GLN A 195 -16.12 -7.11 26.89
N ALA A 196 -17.25 -7.13 27.60
CA ALA A 196 -17.46 -6.27 28.76
C ALA A 196 -16.44 -6.53 29.88
N LEU A 197 -16.04 -7.80 30.09
CA LEU A 197 -14.98 -8.13 31.05
C LEU A 197 -13.62 -7.57 30.62
N GLU A 198 -13.27 -7.69 29.34
CA GLU A 198 -12.04 -7.10 28.79
C GLU A 198 -12.04 -5.59 28.94
N ASP A 199 -13.12 -4.92 28.54
CA ASP A 199 -13.25 -3.46 28.59
C ASP A 199 -13.13 -2.94 30.04
N ASN A 200 -13.81 -3.61 30.98
CA ASN A 200 -13.71 -3.30 32.40
C ASN A 200 -12.28 -3.49 32.93
N TRP A 201 -11.63 -4.61 32.58
CA TRP A 201 -10.25 -4.86 32.99
C TRP A 201 -9.28 -3.81 32.44
N ILE A 202 -9.41 -3.47 31.15
CA ILE A 202 -8.59 -2.46 30.48
C ILE A 202 -8.79 -1.08 31.11
N SER A 203 -10.03 -0.71 31.46
CA SER A 203 -10.32 0.56 32.13
C SER A 203 -9.61 0.67 33.50
N MET A 204 -9.50 -0.44 34.23
CA MET A 204 -8.79 -0.50 35.51
C MET A 204 -7.27 -0.56 35.36
N ALA A 205 -6.76 -1.01 34.21
CA ALA A 205 -5.34 -1.29 34.01
C ALA A 205 -4.46 -0.05 33.97
N GLN A 206 -5.04 1.11 33.60
CA GLN A 206 -4.32 2.38 33.46
C GLN A 206 -3.07 2.23 32.57
N LEU A 207 -3.26 1.70 31.36
CA LEU A 207 -2.16 1.38 30.45
C LEU A 207 -1.30 2.60 30.13
N LYS A 208 0.01 2.49 30.38
CA LYS A 208 1.02 3.50 30.06
C LYS A 208 2.29 2.85 29.56
N THR A 209 3.05 3.53 28.71
CA THR A 209 4.42 3.13 28.42
C THR A 209 5.28 3.24 29.69
N PHE A 210 6.39 2.52 29.76
CA PHE A 210 7.28 2.60 30.92
C PHE A 210 7.79 4.04 31.14
N SER A 211 8.09 4.77 30.05
CA SER A 211 8.56 6.16 30.13
C SER A 211 7.51 7.13 30.68
N GLU A 212 6.24 6.97 30.31
CA GLU A 212 5.13 7.74 30.89
C GLU A 212 4.98 7.43 32.38
N CYS A 213 5.07 6.15 32.76
CA CYS A 213 4.99 5.73 34.16
C CYS A 213 6.12 6.33 35.01
N VAL A 214 7.36 6.32 34.51
CA VAL A 214 8.52 6.97 35.16
C VAL A 214 8.32 8.47 35.26
N THR A 215 7.90 9.13 34.18
CA THR A 215 7.67 10.57 34.15
C THR A 215 6.62 11.00 35.18
N ASP A 216 5.51 10.28 35.27
CA ASP A 216 4.45 10.56 36.25
C ASP A 216 4.93 10.32 37.67
N ALA A 217 5.70 9.26 37.90
CA ALA A 217 6.27 8.97 39.21
C ALA A 217 7.26 10.05 39.67
N ILE A 218 8.12 10.58 38.78
CA ILE A 218 9.02 11.72 39.09
C ILE A 218 8.20 12.96 39.47
N LYS A 219 7.14 13.27 38.71
CA LYS A 219 6.27 14.44 39.00
C LYS A 219 5.57 14.33 40.34
N ALA A 220 5.19 13.12 40.74
CA ALA A 220 4.52 12.81 42.00
C ALA A 220 5.45 12.74 43.22
N MET A 221 6.78 12.80 43.03
CA MET A 221 7.73 12.75 44.15
C MET A 221 7.55 13.94 45.09
N ASN A 222 7.68 13.69 46.40
CA ASN A 222 7.67 14.74 47.42
C ASN A 222 9.05 15.40 47.55
N VAL A 223 9.51 16.04 46.46
CA VAL A 223 10.79 16.76 46.36
C VAL A 223 10.57 18.13 45.70
N GLY A 224 11.55 19.03 45.78
CA GLY A 224 11.43 20.37 45.18
C GLY A 224 11.32 20.34 43.65
N GLU A 225 10.61 21.31 43.07
CA GLU A 225 10.38 21.38 41.61
C GLU A 225 11.67 21.44 40.78
N HIS A 226 12.72 22.08 41.30
CA HIS A 226 14.04 22.09 40.66
C HIS A 226 14.62 20.68 40.55
N GLU A 227 14.48 19.88 41.60
CA GLU A 227 14.96 18.49 41.63
C GLU A 227 14.14 17.58 40.71
N LYS A 228 12.80 17.74 40.70
CA LYS A 228 11.94 17.03 39.73
C LYS A 228 12.36 17.30 38.29
N ARG A 229 12.63 18.57 37.96
CA ARG A 229 13.09 18.97 36.62
C ARG A 229 14.45 18.36 36.28
N GLY A 230 15.39 18.35 37.23
CA GLY A 230 16.68 17.69 37.07
C GLY A 230 16.54 16.20 36.75
N ARG A 231 15.75 15.47 37.54
CA ARG A 231 15.49 14.03 37.33
C ARG A 231 14.76 13.75 36.03
N LEU A 232 13.80 14.60 35.65
CA LEU A 232 13.07 14.46 34.38
C LEU A 232 13.98 14.69 33.17
N ASN A 233 14.84 15.70 33.22
CA ASN A 233 15.84 15.94 32.18
C ASN A 233 16.82 14.77 32.07
N GLU A 234 17.27 14.23 33.20
CA GLU A 234 18.13 13.04 33.22
C GLU A 234 17.42 11.83 32.61
N TRP A 235 16.15 11.59 32.94
CA TRP A 235 15.35 10.51 32.34
C TRP A 235 15.22 10.68 30.82
N ILE A 236 14.76 11.84 30.37
CA ILE A 236 14.55 12.15 28.94
C ILE A 236 15.86 12.01 28.15
N ASN A 237 16.98 12.42 28.73
CA ASN A 237 18.29 12.25 28.11
C ASN A 237 18.64 10.78 27.88
N HIS A 238 18.17 9.84 28.70
CA HIS A 238 18.43 8.40 28.48
C HIS A 238 17.34 7.72 27.65
N SER A 239 16.10 8.20 27.73
CA SER A 239 14.93 7.56 27.14
C SER A 239 14.50 8.21 25.81
N SER A 240 15.37 8.97 25.15
CA SER A 240 15.06 9.56 23.85
C SER A 240 14.83 8.46 22.80
N PRO A 241 13.91 8.66 21.83
CA PRO A 241 13.48 7.57 20.95
C PRO A 241 14.60 6.91 20.13
N ASP A 242 15.60 7.70 19.74
CA ASP A 242 16.81 7.27 19.03
C ASP A 242 17.67 6.28 19.83
N LYS A 243 17.64 6.36 21.17
CA LYS A 243 18.47 5.50 22.04
C LYS A 243 17.90 4.11 22.23
N CYS A 244 16.63 3.88 21.89
CA CYS A 244 15.99 2.57 21.95
C CYS A 244 16.23 1.85 23.30
N LEU A 245 16.04 2.58 24.40
CA LEU A 245 16.36 2.13 25.76
C LEU A 245 15.58 0.85 26.12
N SER A 246 16.32 -0.23 26.40
CA SER A 246 15.74 -1.50 26.89
C SER A 246 15.03 -1.31 28.23
N ASN A 247 14.04 -2.16 28.53
CA ASN A 247 13.21 -2.01 29.72
C ASN A 247 14.03 -2.29 30.99
N GLU A 248 14.95 -3.25 30.92
CA GLU A 248 15.88 -3.63 31.98
C GLU A 248 16.73 -2.42 32.41
N LYS A 249 17.46 -1.80 31.47
CA LYS A 249 18.21 -0.57 31.71
C LYS A 249 17.33 0.59 32.14
N GLY A 250 16.12 0.70 31.58
CA GLY A 250 15.13 1.70 31.99
C GLY A 250 14.78 1.59 33.47
N ARG A 251 14.57 0.36 33.96
CA ARG A 251 14.31 0.10 35.39
C ARG A 251 15.50 0.46 36.26
N GLU A 252 16.72 0.10 35.85
CA GLU A 252 17.95 0.49 36.56
C GLU A 252 18.11 2.02 36.67
N ILE A 253 17.82 2.76 35.60
CA ILE A 253 17.82 4.22 35.61
C ILE A 253 16.72 4.76 36.54
N ALA A 254 15.50 4.23 36.44
CA ALA A 254 14.40 4.66 37.30
C ALA A 254 14.72 4.46 38.80
N GLU A 255 15.36 3.34 39.16
CA GLU A 255 15.83 3.09 40.52
C GLU A 255 16.90 4.09 40.97
N ARG A 256 17.87 4.42 40.10
CA ARG A 256 18.88 5.46 40.38
C ARG A 256 18.25 6.84 40.57
N LEU A 257 17.17 7.13 39.83
CA LEU A 257 16.36 8.34 39.98
C LEU A 257 15.43 8.30 41.20
N GLY A 258 15.56 7.30 42.08
CA GLY A 258 14.83 7.19 43.34
C GLY A 258 13.45 6.53 43.25
N LEU A 259 13.07 5.98 42.10
CA LEU A 259 11.78 5.29 41.89
C LEU A 259 11.90 3.79 42.20
N LYS A 260 12.17 3.46 43.45
CA LYS A 260 12.26 2.05 43.89
C LYS A 260 10.89 1.37 43.80
N ASN A 261 10.86 0.15 43.24
CA ASN A 261 9.66 -0.69 43.15
C ASN A 261 8.51 -0.09 42.30
N LEU A 262 8.82 0.72 41.28
CA LEU A 262 7.80 1.24 40.35
C LEU A 262 7.04 0.07 39.69
N PHE A 263 5.74 -0.03 39.96
CA PHE A 263 4.91 -1.09 39.40
C PHE A 263 4.57 -0.79 37.94
N TRP A 264 5.04 -1.66 37.07
CA TRP A 264 4.73 -1.63 35.64
C TRP A 264 4.92 -3.03 35.06
N ASP A 265 3.91 -3.54 34.36
CA ASP A 265 3.91 -4.91 33.84
C ASP A 265 3.18 -5.00 32.48
N TRP A 266 3.94 -5.30 31.42
CA TRP A 266 3.47 -5.47 30.04
C TRP A 266 2.94 -6.86 29.70
N ASP A 267 3.03 -7.83 30.61
CA ASP A 267 2.59 -9.21 30.38
C ASP A 267 1.15 -9.41 30.85
N LEU A 268 0.72 -8.68 31.89
CA LEU A 268 -0.66 -8.66 32.38
C LEU A 268 -1.72 -8.26 31.33
N PRO A 269 -1.50 -7.26 30.44
CA PRO A 269 -2.50 -6.79 29.50
C PRO A 269 -2.48 -7.51 28.14
N ARG A 270 -1.71 -8.60 28.01
CA ARG A 270 -1.63 -9.36 26.76
C ARG A 270 -3.00 -9.87 26.33
N THR A 271 -3.20 -9.90 25.01
CA THR A 271 -4.43 -10.47 24.44
C THR A 271 -4.45 -11.98 24.64
N ARG A 272 -5.60 -12.60 24.36
CA ARG A 272 -5.74 -14.07 24.43
C ARG A 272 -4.79 -14.81 23.48
N GLU A 273 -4.46 -14.20 22.36
CA GLU A 273 -3.49 -14.69 21.37
C GLU A 273 -2.04 -14.48 21.82
N GLY A 274 -1.83 -13.80 22.95
CA GLY A 274 -0.51 -13.53 23.52
C GLY A 274 0.13 -12.23 23.05
N PHE A 275 -0.58 -11.37 22.31
CA PHE A 275 -0.01 -10.12 21.80
C PHE A 275 0.11 -9.06 22.88
N TYR A 276 1.21 -8.30 22.83
CA TYR A 276 1.44 -7.14 23.69
C TYR A 276 0.66 -5.93 23.16
N ARG A 277 0.24 -5.06 24.08
CA ARG A 277 -0.43 -3.79 23.75
C ARG A 277 0.63 -2.79 23.28
N PHE A 278 0.39 -2.15 22.13
CA PHE A 278 1.34 -1.26 21.48
C PHE A 278 0.75 0.14 21.31
N LYS A 279 1.57 1.16 21.55
CA LYS A 279 1.26 2.58 21.36
C LYS A 279 1.69 3.03 19.97
N GLY A 280 0.79 2.84 19.00
CA GLY A 280 1.01 3.35 17.65
C GLY A 280 1.18 4.87 17.61
N SER A 281 2.12 5.34 16.79
CA SER A 281 2.41 6.76 16.60
C SER A 281 3.33 7.00 15.40
N VAL A 282 3.40 8.25 14.92
CA VAL A 282 4.41 8.66 13.93
C VAL A 282 5.82 8.39 14.43
N MET A 283 6.11 8.64 15.71
CA MET A 283 7.43 8.36 16.28
C MET A 283 7.77 6.86 16.27
N ALA A 284 6.80 5.98 16.53
CA ALA A 284 6.99 4.54 16.40
C ALA A 284 7.33 4.14 14.95
N ALA A 285 6.66 4.76 13.98
CA ALA A 285 6.99 4.58 12.57
C ALA A 285 8.37 5.14 12.21
N VAL A 286 8.79 6.28 12.76
CA VAL A 286 10.12 6.86 12.57
C VAL A 286 11.22 5.95 13.10
N VAL A 287 11.10 5.46 14.35
CA VAL A 287 12.08 4.53 14.95
C VAL A 287 12.23 3.25 14.12
N ARG A 288 11.10 2.72 13.63
CA ARG A 288 11.09 1.58 12.70
C ARG A 288 11.72 1.94 11.36
N GLY A 289 11.40 3.10 10.82
CA GLY A 289 11.98 3.63 9.58
C GLY A 289 13.51 3.70 9.65
N TRP A 290 14.08 4.26 10.73
CA TRP A 290 15.53 4.29 10.96
C TRP A 290 16.16 2.90 10.94
N ALA A 291 15.48 1.90 11.52
CA ALA A 291 15.97 0.54 11.53
C ALA A 291 15.84 -0.17 10.18
N PHE A 292 14.98 0.32 9.28
CA PHE A 292 14.72 -0.28 7.97
C PHE A 292 15.52 0.38 6.84
N THR A 293 16.03 1.61 7.02
CA THR A 293 16.74 2.35 5.96
C THR A 293 17.99 1.66 5.44
N ASP A 294 18.64 0.83 6.26
CA ASP A 294 19.85 0.09 5.85
C ASP A 294 19.52 -1.20 5.07
N HIS A 295 18.23 -1.52 4.92
CA HIS A 295 17.75 -2.79 4.39
C HIS A 295 16.69 -2.64 3.30
N ALA A 296 16.26 -1.42 2.99
CA ALA A 296 15.28 -1.11 1.95
C ALA A 296 15.64 0.18 1.22
N ASP A 297 15.24 0.26 -0.05
CA ASP A 297 15.55 1.40 -0.91
C ASP A 297 14.57 2.56 -0.65
N ILE A 298 13.33 2.24 -0.27
CA ILE A 298 12.26 3.21 -0.01
C ILE A 298 11.54 2.85 1.28
N ILE A 299 11.21 3.84 2.11
CA ILE A 299 10.40 3.67 3.32
C ILE A 299 8.99 4.23 3.11
N TRP A 300 7.98 3.49 3.54
CA TRP A 300 6.58 3.87 3.49
C TRP A 300 5.93 3.75 4.88
N MET A 301 5.45 4.87 5.41
CA MET A 301 4.55 4.86 6.57
C MET A 301 3.10 4.83 6.12
N GLU A 302 2.33 3.83 6.54
CA GLU A 302 0.88 3.85 6.32
C GLU A 302 0.20 4.85 7.27
N THR A 303 -0.64 5.72 6.70
CA THR A 303 -1.40 6.74 7.42
C THR A 303 -2.89 6.38 7.53
N ALA A 304 -3.58 6.95 8.53
CA ALA A 304 -5.02 6.77 8.71
C ALA A 304 -5.86 7.87 8.02
N SER A 305 -5.23 8.99 7.67
CA SER A 305 -5.82 10.16 7.02
C SER A 305 -4.78 10.84 6.12
N PRO A 306 -5.19 11.73 5.20
CA PRO A 306 -4.27 12.53 4.41
C PRO A 306 -3.76 13.73 5.24
N ASP A 307 -3.01 13.46 6.32
CA ASP A 307 -2.51 14.48 7.24
C ASP A 307 -1.09 14.95 6.87
N MET A 308 -1.00 16.20 6.40
CA MET A 308 0.28 16.83 6.03
C MET A 308 1.24 16.97 7.21
N VAL A 309 0.76 17.13 8.44
CA VAL A 309 1.58 17.26 9.65
C VAL A 309 2.25 15.92 9.94
N GLU A 310 1.48 14.82 9.94
CA GLU A 310 2.04 13.47 10.12
C GLU A 310 3.04 13.13 9.01
N CYS A 311 2.73 13.48 7.75
CA CYS A 311 3.64 13.29 6.61
C CYS A 311 4.98 14.02 6.81
N THR A 312 4.92 15.26 7.30
CA THR A 312 6.10 16.10 7.52
C THR A 312 6.93 15.58 8.68
N GLN A 313 6.28 15.27 9.81
CA GLN A 313 6.94 14.70 10.98
C GLN A 313 7.64 13.37 10.67
N PHE A 314 7.01 12.50 9.88
CA PHE A 314 7.64 11.24 9.48
C PHE A 314 8.84 11.48 8.57
N ALA A 315 8.69 12.33 7.55
CA ALA A 315 9.76 12.60 6.60
C ALA A 315 10.99 13.22 7.28
N GLU A 316 10.79 14.27 8.08
CA GLU A 316 11.86 14.91 8.85
C GLU A 316 12.47 13.95 9.88
N GLY A 317 11.62 13.17 10.56
CA GLY A 317 12.04 12.17 11.53
C GLY A 317 12.99 11.14 10.93
N VAL A 318 12.58 10.43 9.88
CA VAL A 318 13.43 9.41 9.24
C VAL A 318 14.68 10.05 8.62
N LYS A 319 14.54 11.20 7.97
CA LYS A 319 15.66 11.90 7.31
C LYS A 319 16.67 12.52 8.29
N SER A 320 16.32 12.68 9.56
CA SER A 320 17.27 13.18 10.58
C SER A 320 18.47 12.25 10.77
N LEU A 321 18.31 10.94 10.54
CA LEU A 321 19.41 9.96 10.56
C LEU A 321 19.85 9.55 9.17
N GLN A 322 18.94 9.51 8.19
CA GLN A 322 19.25 9.15 6.81
C GLN A 322 18.69 10.18 5.81
N PRO A 323 19.41 11.30 5.55
CA PRO A 323 18.89 12.42 4.75
C PRO A 323 18.46 12.02 3.33
N GLU A 324 19.20 11.11 2.71
CA GLU A 324 19.01 10.69 1.31
C GLU A 324 17.93 9.61 1.12
N VAL A 325 17.31 9.12 2.19
CA VAL A 325 16.30 8.05 2.08
C VAL A 325 15.14 8.48 1.17
N MET A 326 14.73 7.58 0.30
CA MET A 326 13.52 7.75 -0.51
C MET A 326 12.29 7.35 0.28
N LEU A 327 11.20 8.12 0.12
CA LEU A 327 9.94 7.84 0.79
C LEU A 327 8.83 7.52 -0.22
N ALA A 328 7.87 6.72 0.21
CA ALA A 328 6.65 6.47 -0.54
C ALA A 328 5.39 6.81 0.25
N TYR A 329 4.35 7.21 -0.47
CA TYR A 329 3.09 7.64 0.12
C TYR A 329 1.88 6.99 -0.56
N ASN A 330 0.99 6.44 0.26
CA ASN A 330 -0.29 5.90 -0.17
C ASN A 330 -1.36 7.00 -0.12
N LEU A 331 -1.78 7.46 -1.29
CA LEU A 331 -2.93 8.36 -1.48
C LEU A 331 -4.21 7.55 -1.36
N SER A 332 -4.51 7.08 -0.15
CA SER A 332 -5.50 6.04 0.07
C SER A 332 -6.91 6.48 -0.36
N PRO A 333 -7.62 5.67 -1.16
CA PRO A 333 -9.03 5.88 -1.45
C PRO A 333 -9.94 5.46 -0.27
N SER A 334 -9.37 4.95 0.83
CA SER A 334 -10.14 4.74 2.07
C SER A 334 -10.29 6.03 2.88
N PHE A 335 -9.53 7.08 2.53
CA PHE A 335 -9.76 8.41 3.07
C PHE A 335 -11.00 9.03 2.45
N ASN A 336 -11.76 9.77 3.25
CA ASN A 336 -12.74 10.69 2.72
C ASN A 336 -12.04 12.01 2.39
N TRP A 337 -11.53 12.12 1.15
CA TRP A 337 -10.80 13.30 0.69
C TRP A 337 -11.65 14.58 0.75
N ASP A 338 -12.93 14.51 0.36
CA ASP A 338 -13.86 15.65 0.42
C ASP A 338 -14.11 16.13 1.86
N ALA A 339 -14.11 15.20 2.83
CA ALA A 339 -14.28 15.53 4.25
C ALA A 339 -12.95 15.79 4.98
N SER A 340 -11.82 15.86 4.28
CA SER A 340 -10.50 16.10 4.90
C SER A 340 -10.33 17.53 5.43
N GLY A 341 -11.20 18.46 5.01
CA GLY A 341 -11.07 19.88 5.27
C GLY A 341 -10.10 20.60 4.30
N MET A 342 -9.54 19.88 3.32
CA MET A 342 -8.75 20.49 2.26
C MET A 342 -9.63 21.19 1.23
N THR A 343 -9.14 22.31 0.69
CA THR A 343 -9.71 22.92 -0.52
C THR A 343 -9.25 22.17 -1.77
N ASP A 344 -9.96 22.33 -2.89
CA ASP A 344 -9.56 21.75 -4.18
C ASP A 344 -8.11 22.09 -4.57
N ASP A 345 -7.66 23.31 -4.30
CA ASP A 345 -6.29 23.73 -4.60
C ASP A 345 -5.27 23.05 -3.67
N GLN A 346 -5.62 22.83 -2.40
CA GLN A 346 -4.78 22.04 -1.50
C GLN A 346 -4.71 20.57 -1.94
N MET A 347 -5.80 19.99 -2.44
CA MET A 347 -5.80 18.62 -2.98
C MET A 347 -4.95 18.50 -4.25
N LYS A 348 -5.07 19.46 -5.18
CA LYS A 348 -4.20 19.55 -6.38
C LYS A 348 -2.72 19.65 -6.00
N ASP A 349 -2.41 20.44 -4.99
CA ASP A 349 -1.04 20.67 -4.54
C ASP A 349 -0.48 19.57 -3.63
N PHE A 350 -1.31 18.66 -3.11
CA PHE A 350 -0.89 17.69 -2.09
C PHE A 350 0.31 16.86 -2.55
N ILE A 351 0.22 16.26 -3.75
CA ILE A 351 1.25 15.43 -4.35
C ILE A 351 2.58 16.19 -4.54
N PRO A 352 2.61 17.36 -5.22
CA PRO A 352 3.81 18.20 -5.33
C PRO A 352 4.40 18.64 -3.99
N ARG A 353 3.57 18.88 -2.97
CA ARG A 353 4.03 19.34 -1.65
C ARG A 353 4.78 18.23 -0.92
N ILE A 354 4.19 17.04 -0.81
CA ILE A 354 4.89 15.93 -0.13
C ILE A 354 6.07 15.42 -0.95
N ALA A 355 6.07 15.56 -2.29
CA ALA A 355 7.26 15.24 -3.09
C ALA A 355 8.51 16.02 -2.65
N LYS A 356 8.35 17.28 -2.22
CA LYS A 356 9.47 18.10 -1.69
C LYS A 356 10.03 17.60 -0.36
N LEU A 357 9.27 16.80 0.38
CA LEU A 357 9.71 16.15 1.62
C LEU A 357 10.46 14.84 1.36
N GLY A 358 10.58 14.40 0.10
CA GLY A 358 11.24 13.15 -0.29
C GLY A 358 10.31 12.00 -0.63
N TYR A 359 8.98 12.21 -0.65
CA TYR A 359 8.01 11.22 -1.13
C TYR A 359 8.05 11.11 -2.66
N CYS A 360 9.02 10.37 -3.17
CA CYS A 360 9.33 10.27 -4.60
C CYS A 360 8.43 9.29 -5.35
N TRP A 361 7.77 8.37 -4.64
CA TRP A 361 6.79 7.46 -5.22
C TRP A 361 5.45 7.55 -4.47
N GLN A 362 4.38 7.87 -5.20
CA GLN A 362 3.05 8.07 -4.64
C GLN A 362 2.03 7.31 -5.47
N PHE A 363 1.04 6.70 -4.84
CA PHE A 363 0.09 5.82 -5.51
C PHE A 363 -1.28 5.80 -4.83
N ILE A 364 -2.35 5.60 -5.61
CA ILE A 364 -3.71 5.37 -5.11
C ILE A 364 -4.00 3.87 -5.17
N THR A 365 -4.07 3.22 -4.02
CA THR A 365 -4.06 1.74 -3.96
C THR A 365 -5.18 1.05 -4.72
N LEU A 366 -6.38 1.65 -4.77
CA LEU A 366 -7.61 1.03 -5.32
C LEU A 366 -8.28 1.89 -6.41
N ALA A 367 -7.54 2.81 -7.04
CA ALA A 367 -8.11 3.67 -8.08
C ALA A 367 -8.76 2.87 -9.22
N GLY A 368 -8.07 1.83 -9.72
CA GLY A 368 -8.59 0.97 -10.78
C GLY A 368 -9.88 0.25 -10.38
N PHE A 369 -9.98 -0.22 -9.13
CA PHE A 369 -11.21 -0.85 -8.61
C PHE A 369 -12.38 0.12 -8.56
N HIS A 370 -12.18 1.32 -8.01
CA HIS A 370 -13.26 2.31 -7.88
C HIS A 370 -13.69 2.88 -9.25
N ALA A 371 -12.74 3.11 -10.17
CA ALA A 371 -13.04 3.57 -11.52
C ALA A 371 -13.85 2.53 -12.31
N ASP A 372 -13.44 1.25 -12.26
CA ASP A 372 -14.15 0.14 -12.91
C ASP A 372 -15.55 -0.05 -12.34
N ALA A 373 -15.68 -0.08 -11.01
CA ALA A 373 -16.98 -0.23 -10.36
C ALA A 373 -17.94 0.92 -10.72
N LEU A 374 -17.46 2.16 -10.77
CA LEU A 374 -18.26 3.33 -11.13
C LEU A 374 -18.76 3.28 -12.57
N VAL A 375 -17.88 2.96 -13.53
CA VAL A 375 -18.27 2.91 -14.94
C VAL A 375 -19.25 1.76 -15.19
N VAL A 376 -18.99 0.57 -14.62
CA VAL A 376 -19.86 -0.61 -14.79
C VAL A 376 -21.24 -0.36 -14.20
N ASP A 377 -21.34 0.13 -12.96
CA ASP A 377 -22.64 0.34 -12.30
C ASP A 377 -23.47 1.42 -13.00
N THR A 378 -22.87 2.58 -13.30
CA THR A 378 -23.61 3.68 -13.92
C THR A 378 -23.99 3.37 -15.36
N PHE A 379 -23.13 2.67 -16.11
CA PHE A 379 -23.43 2.25 -17.48
C PHE A 379 -24.54 1.18 -17.50
N ALA A 380 -24.45 0.15 -16.66
CA ALA A 380 -25.44 -0.93 -16.63
C ALA A 380 -26.85 -0.42 -16.31
N LYS A 381 -26.98 0.49 -15.33
CA LYS A 381 -28.27 1.12 -14.98
C LYS A 381 -28.87 1.92 -16.13
N ASP A 382 -28.03 2.63 -16.88
CA ASP A 382 -28.46 3.46 -18.00
C ASP A 382 -28.78 2.61 -19.25
N TYR A 383 -27.96 1.60 -19.52
CA TYR A 383 -28.18 0.63 -20.59
C TYR A 383 -29.49 -0.15 -20.40
N ALA A 384 -29.82 -0.55 -19.17
CA ALA A 384 -31.10 -1.19 -18.87
C ALA A 384 -32.33 -0.31 -19.20
N ARG A 385 -32.18 1.02 -19.23
CA ARG A 385 -33.27 1.96 -19.52
C ARG A 385 -33.30 2.42 -20.98
N ARG A 386 -32.13 2.70 -21.56
CA ARG A 386 -32.00 3.35 -22.88
C ARG A 386 -31.37 2.46 -23.95
N GLY A 387 -30.98 1.24 -23.60
CA GLY A 387 -30.36 0.27 -24.51
C GLY A 387 -29.14 0.86 -25.22
N MET A 388 -29.07 0.64 -26.54
CA MET A 388 -27.94 1.07 -27.37
C MET A 388 -27.63 2.57 -27.33
N LEU A 389 -28.61 3.43 -27.01
CA LEU A 389 -28.36 4.86 -26.89
C LEU A 389 -27.37 5.15 -25.74
N ALA A 390 -27.48 4.45 -24.61
CA ALA A 390 -26.54 4.59 -23.50
C ALA A 390 -25.12 4.18 -23.89
N TYR A 391 -24.97 3.11 -24.69
CA TYR A 391 -23.65 2.68 -25.19
C TYR A 391 -23.05 3.70 -26.16
N VAL A 392 -23.84 4.17 -27.14
CA VAL A 392 -23.37 5.13 -28.13
C VAL A 392 -22.97 6.45 -27.47
N GLU A 393 -23.78 6.94 -26.53
CA GLU A 393 -23.50 8.22 -25.86
C GLU A 393 -22.40 8.14 -24.83
N ARG A 394 -22.44 7.19 -23.90
CA ARG A 394 -21.55 7.18 -22.74
C ARG A 394 -20.23 6.47 -22.97
N ILE A 395 -20.16 5.58 -23.96
CA ILE A 395 -18.95 4.82 -24.28
C ILE A 395 -18.40 5.24 -25.63
N GLN A 396 -19.11 4.95 -26.73
CA GLN A 396 -18.51 5.08 -28.06
C GLN A 396 -18.22 6.54 -28.47
N ARG A 397 -19.12 7.49 -28.18
CA ARG A 397 -18.87 8.91 -28.44
C ARG A 397 -17.77 9.45 -27.54
N GLU A 398 -17.75 9.09 -26.26
CA GLU A 398 -16.70 9.50 -25.33
C GLU A 398 -15.32 8.93 -25.69
N GLU A 399 -15.23 7.66 -26.11
CA GLU A 399 -13.99 7.08 -26.64
C GLU A 399 -13.49 7.86 -27.86
N ARG A 400 -14.39 8.24 -28.77
CA ARG A 400 -14.05 9.04 -29.95
C ARG A 400 -13.59 10.45 -29.57
N ASN A 401 -14.33 11.13 -28.70
CA ASN A 401 -14.06 12.52 -28.28
C ASN A 401 -12.72 12.63 -27.54
N ASN A 402 -12.36 11.61 -26.76
CA ASN A 402 -11.13 11.58 -25.99
C ASN A 402 -9.97 10.84 -26.69
N GLY A 403 -10.18 10.34 -27.92
CA GLY A 403 -9.15 9.65 -28.70
C GLY A 403 -8.65 8.35 -28.08
N VAL A 404 -9.54 7.58 -27.42
CA VAL A 404 -9.21 6.32 -26.76
C VAL A 404 -8.86 5.24 -27.80
N ASP A 405 -7.73 4.57 -27.63
CA ASP A 405 -7.17 3.64 -28.61
C ASP A 405 -8.01 2.37 -28.80
N THR A 406 -8.78 1.96 -27.79
CA THR A 406 -9.68 0.80 -27.80
C THR A 406 -10.89 0.95 -28.72
N LEU A 407 -11.22 2.17 -29.18
CA LEU A 407 -12.29 2.38 -30.17
C LEU A 407 -12.02 1.54 -31.44
N ALA A 408 -10.75 1.48 -31.87
CA ALA A 408 -10.26 0.59 -32.92
C ALA A 408 -9.71 -0.70 -32.29
N HIS A 409 -10.60 -1.51 -31.72
CA HIS A 409 -10.27 -2.68 -30.90
C HIS A 409 -9.51 -3.81 -31.64
N GLN A 410 -9.68 -4.01 -32.96
CA GLN A 410 -8.89 -4.96 -33.77
C GLN A 410 -7.46 -4.45 -33.97
N LYS A 411 -7.30 -3.17 -34.31
CA LYS A 411 -5.97 -2.55 -34.37
C LYS A 411 -5.29 -2.57 -33.00
N TRP A 412 -6.04 -2.26 -31.95
CA TRP A 412 -5.56 -2.24 -30.58
C TRP A 412 -5.17 -3.63 -30.06
N SER A 413 -5.96 -4.66 -30.34
CA SER A 413 -5.66 -6.05 -29.96
C SER A 413 -4.48 -6.65 -30.73
N GLY A 414 -4.05 -5.99 -31.81
CA GLY A 414 -2.86 -6.37 -32.59
C GLY A 414 -3.15 -7.26 -33.80
N ALA A 415 -4.36 -7.17 -34.39
CA ALA A 415 -4.69 -7.88 -35.62
C ALA A 415 -3.67 -7.61 -36.75
N ASN A 416 -3.29 -6.35 -36.96
CA ASN A 416 -2.27 -5.97 -37.95
C ASN A 416 -0.90 -6.63 -37.70
N PHE A 417 -0.51 -6.76 -36.44
CA PHE A 417 0.78 -7.33 -36.05
C PHE A 417 0.85 -8.80 -36.44
N TYR A 418 -0.19 -9.58 -36.11
CA TYR A 418 -0.26 -10.99 -36.46
C TYR A 418 -0.53 -11.25 -37.94
N ASP A 419 -1.31 -10.40 -38.63
CA ASP A 419 -1.48 -10.48 -40.08
C ASP A 419 -0.14 -10.39 -40.82
N ARG A 420 0.76 -9.50 -40.36
CA ARG A 420 2.10 -9.37 -40.93
C ARG A 420 2.99 -10.56 -40.59
N TYR A 421 2.85 -11.09 -39.37
CA TYR A 421 3.50 -12.33 -38.99
C TYR A 421 3.10 -13.48 -39.92
N LEU A 422 1.80 -13.67 -40.14
CA LEU A 422 1.24 -14.68 -41.04
C LEU A 422 1.74 -14.49 -42.48
N LYS A 423 1.68 -13.28 -43.02
CA LYS A 423 2.21 -12.98 -44.36
C LYS A 423 3.71 -13.29 -44.46
N THR A 424 4.49 -13.00 -43.43
CA THR A 424 5.93 -13.25 -43.42
C THR A 424 6.22 -14.75 -43.47
N VAL A 425 5.56 -15.55 -42.63
CA VAL A 425 5.76 -17.01 -42.60
C VAL A 425 5.16 -17.73 -43.81
N GLN A 426 4.16 -17.13 -44.48
CA GLN A 426 3.50 -17.67 -45.68
C GLN A 426 4.10 -17.15 -47.00
N GLY A 427 5.27 -16.50 -46.98
CA GLY A 427 5.97 -16.08 -48.21
C GLY A 427 5.36 -14.87 -48.92
N GLY A 428 4.66 -13.99 -48.18
CA GLY A 428 4.16 -12.70 -48.65
C GLY A 428 2.68 -12.67 -49.03
N ILE A 429 1.98 -13.81 -49.01
CA ILE A 429 0.55 -13.92 -49.35
C ILE A 429 -0.25 -14.55 -48.21
N SER A 430 -1.47 -14.07 -47.98
CA SER A 430 -2.43 -14.70 -47.06
C SER A 430 -3.86 -14.43 -47.53
N SER A 431 -4.64 -15.49 -47.75
CA SER A 431 -6.06 -15.40 -48.16
C SER A 431 -7.01 -15.13 -46.98
N THR A 432 -6.52 -15.18 -45.75
CA THR A 432 -7.30 -15.07 -44.51
C THR A 432 -6.87 -13.90 -43.62
N ALA A 433 -6.24 -12.87 -44.19
CA ALA A 433 -5.82 -11.70 -43.42
C ALA A 433 -7.02 -11.03 -42.73
N ALA A 434 -6.91 -10.78 -41.43
CA ALA A 434 -7.99 -10.20 -40.61
C ALA A 434 -8.28 -8.73 -41.00
N MET A 435 -7.28 -8.04 -41.56
CA MET A 435 -7.35 -6.65 -41.97
C MET A 435 -7.37 -6.58 -43.52
N GLY A 436 -8.58 -6.49 -44.08
CA GLY A 436 -8.85 -6.47 -45.52
C GLY A 436 -10.11 -5.68 -45.89
N LYS A 437 -10.53 -5.75 -47.16
CA LYS A 437 -11.73 -5.07 -47.69
C LYS A 437 -12.98 -5.58 -46.95
N GLY A 438 -13.68 -4.69 -46.23
CA GLY A 438 -14.89 -5.03 -45.47
C GLY A 438 -14.73 -5.11 -43.94
N VAL A 439 -13.57 -4.75 -43.37
CA VAL A 439 -13.40 -4.69 -41.91
C VAL A 439 -14.29 -3.61 -41.27
N THR A 440 -14.91 -3.93 -40.14
CA THR A 440 -15.87 -3.04 -39.47
C THR A 440 -15.25 -1.75 -38.94
N GLU A 441 -13.94 -1.74 -38.65
CA GLU A 441 -13.25 -0.55 -38.15
C GLU A 441 -13.22 0.62 -39.14
N GLU A 442 -13.46 0.38 -40.44
CA GLU A 442 -13.54 1.47 -41.42
C GLU A 442 -14.71 2.42 -41.13
N GLN A 443 -15.73 1.96 -40.40
CA GLN A 443 -16.88 2.78 -40.00
C GLN A 443 -16.55 3.87 -38.97
N PHE A 444 -15.36 3.83 -38.38
CA PHE A 444 -14.91 4.80 -37.38
C PHE A 444 -14.00 5.89 -37.96
N LYS A 445 -13.74 5.88 -39.28
CA LYS A 445 -13.06 6.97 -40.01
C LYS A 445 -14.02 8.16 -40.18
N GLU A 446 -13.49 9.38 -40.40
CA GLU A 446 -14.29 10.62 -40.53
C GLU A 446 -15.38 10.57 -41.63
N SER A 447 -15.24 9.68 -42.61
CA SER A 447 -16.28 9.41 -43.61
C SER A 447 -16.42 7.91 -43.83
N TRP A 448 -17.66 7.41 -43.71
CA TRP A 448 -18.02 6.03 -44.02
C TRP A 448 -19.40 5.97 -44.67
N THR A 449 -19.51 5.21 -45.76
CA THR A 449 -20.77 4.94 -46.45
C THR A 449 -20.91 3.43 -46.69
N ARG A 450 -22.01 2.83 -46.23
CA ARG A 450 -22.36 1.44 -46.53
C ARG A 450 -23.21 1.40 -47.80
N THR A 451 -22.78 0.64 -48.79
CA THR A 451 -23.64 0.30 -49.94
C THR A 451 -24.59 -0.82 -49.53
N GLY A 452 -25.90 -0.58 -49.62
CA GLY A 452 -26.93 -1.63 -49.53
C GLY A 452 -27.75 -1.74 -48.23
N THR A 453 -27.80 -0.72 -47.38
CA THR A 453 -28.86 -0.65 -46.34
C THR A 453 -30.10 -0.01 -46.94
N THR A 454 -31.14 -0.82 -47.17
CA THR A 454 -32.49 -0.35 -47.47
C THR A 454 -33.01 0.53 -46.34
N ASP A 455 -33.49 1.70 -46.75
CA ASP A 455 -34.06 2.79 -45.97
C ASP A 455 -35.03 2.35 -44.87
N LEU A 456 -34.80 2.84 -43.65
CA LEU A 456 -35.90 3.29 -42.81
C LEU A 456 -35.73 4.81 -42.70
N SER A 457 -36.48 5.51 -43.56
CA SER A 457 -36.57 6.96 -43.75
C SER A 457 -35.39 7.68 -44.45
N GLU A 458 -35.58 7.86 -45.75
CA GLU A 458 -35.06 8.90 -46.64
C GLU A 458 -33.57 9.24 -46.53
N GLY A 459 -32.77 8.55 -47.35
CA GLY A 459 -31.97 9.22 -48.39
C GLY A 459 -30.90 10.22 -47.95
N ASN A 460 -30.38 10.13 -46.73
CA ASN A 460 -29.26 10.97 -46.28
C ASN A 460 -27.97 10.17 -46.13
N ILE A 461 -26.90 10.70 -46.71
CA ILE A 461 -25.51 10.33 -46.41
C ILE A 461 -25.34 10.41 -44.89
N VAL A 462 -25.01 9.29 -44.24
CA VAL A 462 -24.62 9.29 -42.82
C VAL A 462 -23.22 9.91 -42.74
N ILE A 463 -23.16 11.24 -42.73
CA ILE A 463 -21.94 11.97 -42.36
C ILE A 463 -21.81 11.82 -40.85
N ALA A 464 -20.80 11.08 -40.39
CA ALA A 464 -20.36 11.13 -39.00
C ALA A 464 -19.83 12.55 -38.73
N LYS A 465 -20.72 13.51 -38.44
CA LYS A 465 -20.32 14.88 -38.10
C LYS A 465 -19.50 14.83 -36.81
N SER A 466 -18.20 15.15 -36.91
CA SER A 466 -17.51 15.76 -35.78
C SER A 466 -18.12 17.15 -35.60
N ARG A 467 -18.53 17.48 -34.37
CA ARG A 467 -18.51 18.87 -33.93
C ARG A 467 -17.25 19.01 -33.08
N MET A 468 -16.54 20.10 -33.34
CA MET A 468 -15.33 20.58 -32.67
C MET A 468 -15.23 20.19 -31.20
#